data_AF-A0A846DWA9-F1
#
_entry.id   AF-A0A846DWA9-F1
#
_cell.length_a   1.000
_cell.length_b   1.000
_cell.length_c   1.000
_cell.angle_alpha   90.00
_cell.angle_beta   90.00
_cell.angle_gamma   90.00
#
_symmetry.space_group_name_H-M   'P 1'
#
loop_
_entity.id
_entity.type
_entity.pdbx_description
1 polymer ?
#
loop_
_entity_poly.entity_id
_entity_poly.type
_entity_poly.pdbx_seq_one_letter_code
_entity_poly.pdbx_strand_id
1 'polypeptide(L)' 'PDLNVKLLKLAKARGEISLADCVIETSLPPEKIQGVLNDLQRQDLIRVANRSSDGAVVYRIV' A
#
# COMPACT_ATOMS: atom_id res chain seq x y z
N PRO A 1 -1.49 13.43 9.83
CA PRO A 1 -0.68 12.19 9.93
C PRO A 1 0.20 12.03 8.69
N ASP A 2 1.45 11.63 8.85
CA ASP A 2 2.33 11.29 7.73
C ASP A 2 1.68 10.19 6.88
N LEU A 3 1.61 10.41 5.57
CA LEU A 3 0.99 9.50 4.61
C LEU A 3 1.68 8.13 4.66
N ASN A 4 3.00 8.10 4.84
CA ASN A 4 3.79 6.87 4.93
C ASN A 4 3.30 6.01 6.11
N VAL A 5 3.23 6.62 7.30
CA VAL A 5 2.77 5.96 8.52
C VAL A 5 1.32 5.50 8.40
N LYS A 6 0.46 6.30 7.74
CA LYS A 6 -0.94 5.92 7.53
C LYS A 6 -1.07 4.68 6.64
N LEU A 7 -0.35 4.62 5.52
CA LEU A 7 -0.37 3.46 4.62
C LEU A 7 0.21 2.21 5.26
N LEU A 8 1.30 2.33 6.03
CA LEU A 8 1.83 1.21 6.80
C LEU A 8 0.83 0.71 7.83
N LYS A 9 0.17 1.59 8.59
CA LYS A 9 -0.88 1.18 9.53
C LYS A 9 -2.03 0.44 8.83
N LEU A 10 -2.43 0.91 7.64
CA LEU A 10 -3.46 0.25 6.85
C LEU A 10 -3.03 -1.16 6.41
N ALA A 11 -1.82 -1.29 5.85
CA ALA A 11 -1.25 -2.59 5.46
C ALA A 11 -1.15 -3.55 6.65
N LYS A 12 -0.73 -3.06 7.82
CA LYS A 12 -0.66 -3.85 9.06
C LYS A 12 -2.04 -4.35 9.50
N ALA A 13 -3.07 -3.50 9.39
CA ALA A 13 -4.41 -3.83 9.85
C ALA A 13 -5.13 -4.82 8.92
N ARG A 14 -4.89 -4.75 7.60
CA ARG A 14 -5.58 -5.58 6.60
C ARG A 14 -4.75 -6.78 6.12
N GLY A 15 -3.46 -6.83 6.43
CA GLY A 15 -2.51 -7.83 5.95
C GLY A 15 -2.06 -7.57 4.51
N GLU A 16 -3.02 -7.36 3.59
CA GLU A 16 -2.76 -7.03 2.19
C GLU A 16 -3.64 -5.86 1.77
N ILE A 17 -3.08 -4.89 1.04
CA ILE A 17 -3.81 -3.72 0.55
C ILE A 17 -3.54 -3.50 -0.93
N SER A 18 -4.57 -3.13 -1.68
CA SER A 18 -4.43 -2.69 -3.08
C SER A 18 -4.24 -1.19 -3.17
N LEU A 19 -3.87 -0.68 -4.36
CA LEU A 19 -3.87 0.76 -4.61
C LEU A 19 -5.26 1.39 -4.40
N ALA A 20 -6.34 0.65 -4.71
CA ALA A 20 -7.71 1.11 -4.49
C ALA A 20 -8.01 1.30 -2.99
N ASP A 21 -7.58 0.37 -2.12
CA ASP A 21 -7.72 0.51 -0.67
C ASP A 21 -7.04 1.78 -0.17
N CYS A 22 -5.84 2.08 -0.68
CA CYS A 22 -5.11 3.28 -0.34
C CYS A 22 -5.85 4.56 -0.78
N VAL A 23 -6.41 4.58 -1.99
CA VAL A 23 -7.21 5.71 -2.51
C VAL A 23 -8.44 5.94 -1.63
N ILE A 24 -9.18 4.88 -1.30
CA ILE A 24 -10.37 4.94 -0.44
C ILE A 24 -10.01 5.48 0.95
N GLU A 25 -8.93 4.97 1.55
CA GLU A 25 -8.55 5.33 2.92
C GLU A 25 -7.96 6.75 3.03
N THR A 26 -7.32 7.25 1.98
CA THR A 26 -6.60 8.53 2.01
C THR A 26 -7.30 9.66 1.27
N SER A 27 -8.27 9.35 0.40
CA SER A 27 -8.91 10.28 -0.53
C SER A 27 -7.90 11.06 -1.38
N LEU A 28 -6.73 10.47 -1.65
CA LEU A 28 -5.67 11.06 -2.48
C LEU A 28 -5.65 10.45 -3.87
N PRO A 29 -5.14 11.19 -4.88
CA PRO A 29 -5.02 10.66 -6.23
C PRO A 29 -3.99 9.52 -6.31
N PRO A 30 -4.21 8.52 -7.19
CA PRO A 30 -3.35 7.34 -7.31
C PRO A 30 -1.87 7.67 -7.55
N GLU A 31 -1.56 8.63 -8.41
CA GLU A 31 -0.18 9.06 -8.70
C GLU A 31 0.60 9.46 -7.43
N LYS A 32 -0.04 10.16 -6.49
CA LYS A 32 0.60 10.57 -5.23
C LYS A 32 0.88 9.37 -4.32
N ILE A 33 -0.05 8.42 -4.28
CA ILE A 33 0.05 7.22 -3.44
C ILE A 33 1.11 6.28 -4.00
N GLN A 34 1.16 6.11 -5.33
CA GLN A 34 2.16 5.26 -5.99
C GLN A 34 3.58 5.71 -5.67
N GLY A 35 3.86 7.02 -5.69
CA GLY A 35 5.18 7.54 -5.29
C GLY A 35 5.59 7.06 -3.90
N VAL A 36 4.68 7.17 -2.93
CA VAL A 36 4.93 6.72 -1.55
C VAL A 36 5.09 5.21 -1.46
N LEU A 37 4.22 4.43 -2.10
CA LEU A 37 4.32 2.97 -2.07
C LEU A 37 5.64 2.48 -2.69
N ASN A 38 6.09 3.11 -3.78
CA ASN A 38 7.38 2.82 -4.40
C ASN A 38 8.55 3.14 -3.44
N ASP A 39 8.50 4.26 -2.73
CA ASP A 39 9.52 4.62 -1.75
C ASP A 39 9.56 3.65 -0.57
N LEU A 40 8.38 3.29 -0.03
CA LEU A 40 8.26 2.28 1.04
C LEU A 40 8.79 0.91 0.59
N GLN A 41 8.54 0.52 -0.65
CA GLN A 41 9.07 -0.71 -1.22
C GLN A 41 10.60 -0.66 -1.37
N ARG A 42 11.15 0.45 -1.84
CA ARG A 42 12.61 0.66 -1.96
C ARG A 42 13.31 0.63 -0.60
N GLN A 43 12.63 1.07 0.45
CA GLN A 43 13.12 1.04 1.83
C GLN A 43 12.92 -0.33 2.51
N ASP A 44 12.44 -1.34 1.79
CA ASP A 44 12.15 -2.68 2.30
C ASP A 44 11.15 -2.69 3.46
N LEU A 45 10.20 -1.75 3.48
CA LEU A 45 9.13 -1.68 4.49
C LEU A 45 7.86 -2.41 4.04
N ILE A 46 7.68 -2.56 2.72
CA ILE A 46 6.59 -3.33 2.13
C ILE A 46 7.09 -4.21 0.97
N ARG A 47 6.39 -5.33 0.73
CA ARG A 47 6.54 -6.17 -0.46
C ARG A 47 5.33 -6.02 -1.37
N VAL A 48 5.57 -6.14 -2.67
CA VAL A 48 4.54 -6.24 -3.69
C VAL A 48 4.35 -7.69 -4.08
N ALA A 49 3.10 -8.14 -4.17
CA ALA A 49 2.75 -9.47 -4.63
C ALA A 49 1.44 -9.44 -5.44
N ASN A 50 1.18 -10.52 -6.17
CA ASN A 50 -0.13 -10.76 -6.76
C ASN A 50 -0.95 -11.58 -5.76
N ARG A 51 -2.12 -11.07 -5.38
CA ARG A 51 -3.02 -11.74 -4.45
C ARG A 51 -3.55 -13.04 -5.06
N SER A 52 -3.49 -14.12 -4.32
CA SER A 52 -3.78 -15.46 -4.83
C SER A 52 -5.23 -15.67 -5.28
N SER A 53 -6.17 -14.91 -4.73
CA SER A 53 -7.61 -15.08 -5.03
C SER A 53 -8.02 -14.55 -6.40
N ASP A 54 -7.42 -13.45 -6.86
CA ASP A 54 -7.87 -12.70 -8.04
C ASP A 54 -6.73 -12.11 -8.89
N GLY A 55 -5.47 -12.36 -8.52
CA GLY A 55 -4.30 -11.86 -9.23
C GLY A 55 -4.03 -10.37 -9.05
N ALA A 56 -4.78 -9.67 -8.20
CA ALA A 56 -4.62 -8.23 -8.00
C ALA A 56 -3.26 -7.89 -7.38
N VAL A 57 -2.66 -6.78 -7.82
CA VAL A 57 -1.43 -6.26 -7.22
C VAL A 57 -1.75 -5.72 -5.82
N VAL A 58 -1.06 -6.26 -4.82
CA VAL A 58 -1.22 -5.89 -3.42
C VAL A 58 0.13 -5.62 -2.75
N TYR A 59 0.07 -4.83 -1.69
CA TYR A 59 1.17 -4.40 -0.86
C TYR A 59 1.01 -4.99 0.55
N ARG A 60 2.10 -5.52 1.12
CA ARG A 60 2.13 -6.15 2.46
C ARG A 60 3.31 -5.62 3.25
N ILE A 61 3.18 -5.48 4.57
CA ILE A 61 4.33 -5.18 5.43
C ILE A 61 5.33 -6.34 5.39
N VAL A 62 6.62 -6.00 5.44
CA VAL A 62 7.72 -6.96 5.59
C VAL A 62 7.78 -7.52 7.02
#